data_AF-A0A358SUD0-F1
#
_entry.id   AF-A0A358SUD0-F1
#
_cell.length_a   1.000
_cell.length_b   1.000
_cell.length_c   1.000
_cell.angle_alpha   90.00
_cell.angle_beta   90.00
_cell.angle_gamma   90.00
#
_symmetry.space_group_name_H-M   'P 1'
#
loop_
_entity.id
_entity.type
_entity.pdbx_description
1 polymer ?
#
loop_
_entity_poly.entity_id
_entity_poly.type
_entity_poly.pdbx_seq_one_letter_code
_entity_poly.pdbx_strand_id
1 'polypeptide(L)'
;MTPQYPAGPPGPQRPPGTPARPASPGPASAAPASPHSGMPSASDLLPLGDWIRHHSLRSFPVLLFLALICVPSCALVVLGASPGAHTFDGVAWIFAAYFAVAWLLLLGVIVRPQHVTRTMLALIIVIALITQVPLAVALETALHESNSNLLSSIFTIGLPEELAKAVPIVIVALIYRRRHALAPRDYLFLGAVSGLVFGASEVVRYFTINGVDQFYVTVQAALPRIDHLISNGNSATTSLFAVLIGPVLDFILNFVWRFLTDPISHACWSGLTGYFIGLAVTSRHKWYAVGWIGLAAAAVLHGLNDWGPVNGHVAWILVTLVSGILFLGYAKVGSRAEDGVPATEPPPFLDTPAAHARHAAASRAPATPVTGGQPAGGDQRTRRPWWEH
;
A
#
# COMPACT_ATOMS: atom_id res chain seq x y z
N MET A 1 -51.08 -32.35 36.11
CA MET A 1 -51.89 -32.21 34.89
C MET A 1 -53.16 -31.43 35.26
N THR A 2 -53.35 -30.27 34.60
CA THR A 2 -54.37 -29.21 34.77
C THR A 2 -54.55 -28.65 36.20
N PRO A 3 -54.56 -27.31 36.39
CA PRO A 3 -55.76 -26.54 36.02
C PRO A 3 -55.53 -25.07 35.57
N GLN A 4 -56.67 -24.48 35.19
CA GLN A 4 -57.01 -23.12 34.78
C GLN A 4 -56.24 -21.96 35.45
N TYR A 5 -56.01 -20.89 34.69
CA TYR A 5 -55.85 -19.52 35.22
C TYR A 5 -56.92 -18.57 34.66
N PRO A 6 -57.31 -17.53 35.42
CA PRO A 6 -58.59 -16.84 35.31
C PRO A 6 -58.58 -15.57 34.44
N ALA A 7 -59.79 -15.15 34.07
CA ALA A 7 -60.12 -13.95 33.33
C ALA A 7 -59.71 -12.66 34.08
N GLY A 8 -59.21 -11.68 33.32
CA GLY A 8 -58.80 -10.37 33.81
C GLY A 8 -59.97 -9.44 34.18
N PRO A 9 -59.69 -8.35 34.92
CA PRO A 9 -60.69 -7.48 35.52
C PRO A 9 -61.41 -6.55 34.51
N PRO A 10 -62.60 -6.03 34.88
CA PRO A 10 -63.47 -5.28 33.98
C PRO A 10 -62.97 -3.86 33.72
N GLY A 11 -63.08 -3.42 32.46
CA GLY A 11 -62.81 -2.04 32.04
C GLY A 11 -63.87 -1.05 32.52
N PRO A 12 -63.51 0.22 32.74
CA PRO A 12 -64.43 1.24 33.25
C PRO A 12 -65.54 1.62 32.26
N GLN A 13 -66.74 1.78 32.82
CA GLN A 13 -67.97 2.17 32.14
C GLN A 13 -67.93 3.60 31.60
N ARG A 14 -68.57 3.79 30.44
CA ARG A 14 -68.70 5.04 29.68
C ARG A 14 -69.83 5.92 30.26
N PRO A 15 -69.66 7.24 30.44
CA PRO A 15 -70.78 8.12 30.69
C PRO A 15 -71.59 8.39 29.41
N PRO A 16 -72.92 8.59 29.52
CA PRO A 16 -73.83 8.74 28.39
C PRO A 16 -73.92 10.19 27.90
N GLY A 17 -74.14 10.34 26.59
CA GLY A 17 -74.72 11.56 26.01
C GLY A 17 -73.89 12.20 24.90
N THR A 18 -74.06 11.75 23.66
CA THR A 18 -74.32 12.61 22.47
C THR A 18 -74.46 11.74 21.19
N PRO A 19 -75.28 12.19 20.21
CA PRO A 19 -75.96 11.32 19.23
C PRO A 19 -75.09 10.82 18.05
N ALA A 20 -75.59 9.74 17.44
CA ALA A 20 -75.02 9.05 16.28
C ALA A 20 -74.83 9.96 15.05
N ARG A 21 -73.72 9.76 14.34
CA ARG A 21 -73.44 10.36 13.02
C ARG A 21 -73.35 9.24 11.96
N PRO A 22 -73.84 9.44 10.72
CA PRO A 22 -74.16 8.36 9.77
C PRO A 22 -72.91 7.61 9.26
N ALA A 23 -73.12 6.34 8.92
CA ALA A 23 -72.14 5.49 8.27
C ALA A 23 -71.72 6.05 6.89
N SER A 24 -70.42 6.22 6.69
CA SER A 24 -69.83 6.51 5.38
C SER A 24 -69.45 5.21 4.67
N PRO A 25 -69.58 5.11 3.34
CA PRO A 25 -69.39 3.86 2.60
C PRO A 25 -67.92 3.42 2.64
N GLY A 26 -67.69 2.12 2.84
CA GLY A 26 -66.35 1.54 2.87
C GLY A 26 -65.60 1.77 1.54
N PRO A 27 -64.29 2.02 1.57
CA PRO A 27 -63.51 2.18 0.35
C PRO A 27 -63.45 0.85 -0.40
N ALA A 28 -63.88 0.91 -1.66
CA ALA A 28 -63.78 -0.17 -2.63
C ALA A 28 -62.32 -0.67 -2.71
N SER A 29 -62.16 -2.00 -2.68
CA SER A 29 -60.89 -2.67 -2.90
C SER A 29 -60.37 -2.31 -4.29
N ALA A 30 -59.35 -1.46 -4.36
CA ALA A 30 -58.65 -1.15 -5.59
C ALA A 30 -57.88 -2.40 -6.05
N ALA A 31 -58.20 -2.88 -7.25
CA ALA A 31 -57.45 -3.94 -7.92
C ALA A 31 -55.96 -3.56 -8.03
N PRO A 32 -55.03 -4.53 -7.92
CA PRO A 32 -53.61 -4.25 -8.05
C PRO A 32 -53.33 -3.76 -9.48
N ALA A 33 -52.76 -2.56 -9.59
CA ALA A 33 -52.33 -1.99 -10.87
C ALA A 33 -51.32 -2.95 -11.53
N SER A 34 -51.64 -3.37 -12.76
CA SER A 34 -50.73 -4.11 -13.63
C SER A 34 -49.41 -3.35 -13.81
N PRO A 35 -48.25 -4.03 -13.80
CA PRO A 35 -46.98 -3.35 -13.98
C PRO A 35 -46.92 -2.79 -15.40
N HIS A 36 -46.80 -1.47 -15.51
CA HIS A 36 -46.54 -0.81 -16.78
C HIS A 36 -45.21 -1.32 -17.33
N SER A 37 -45.28 -2.20 -18.34
CA SER A 37 -44.18 -2.52 -19.25
C SER A 37 -43.95 -1.35 -20.21
N GLY A 38 -43.63 -0.18 -19.67
CA GLY A 38 -43.16 0.97 -20.45
C GLY A 38 -41.68 0.79 -20.76
N MET A 39 -41.25 1.15 -21.97
CA MET A 39 -39.82 1.22 -22.25
C MET A 39 -39.14 2.19 -21.26
N PRO A 40 -37.93 1.87 -20.78
CA PRO A 40 -37.20 2.75 -19.88
C PRO A 40 -37.10 4.16 -20.47
N SER A 41 -37.28 5.19 -19.64
CA SER A 41 -37.13 6.57 -20.09
C SER A 41 -35.67 6.85 -20.47
N ALA A 42 -35.42 7.86 -21.31
CA ALA A 42 -34.06 8.24 -21.67
C ALA A 42 -33.20 8.60 -20.45
N SER A 43 -33.80 9.13 -19.38
CA SER A 43 -33.15 9.35 -18.08
C SER A 43 -32.81 8.06 -17.34
N ASP A 44 -33.57 6.98 -17.52
CA ASP A 44 -33.23 5.67 -16.94
C ASP A 44 -32.04 5.02 -17.69
N LEU A 45 -31.90 5.33 -19.00
CA LEU A 45 -30.79 4.85 -19.82
C LEU A 45 -29.51 5.67 -19.60
N LEU A 46 -29.62 6.99 -19.40
CA LEU A 46 -28.50 7.91 -19.18
C LEU A 46 -28.83 8.93 -18.07
N PRO A 47 -28.74 8.54 -16.77
CA PRO A 47 -29.09 9.39 -15.64
C PRO A 47 -27.96 10.39 -15.29
N LEU A 48 -27.55 11.21 -16.27
CA LEU A 48 -26.45 12.19 -16.13
C LEU A 48 -26.68 13.16 -14.95
N GLY A 49 -27.92 13.58 -14.74
CA GLY A 49 -28.30 14.48 -13.64
C GLY A 49 -28.06 13.87 -12.27
N ASP A 50 -28.35 12.58 -12.11
CA ASP A 50 -28.12 11.86 -10.87
C ASP A 50 -26.63 11.62 -10.68
N TRP A 51 -25.90 11.23 -11.73
CA TRP A 51 -24.46 11.03 -11.66
C TRP A 51 -23.71 12.26 -11.18
N ILE A 52 -24.03 13.44 -11.74
CA ILE A 52 -23.38 14.69 -11.37
C ILE A 52 -23.65 15.02 -9.89
N ARG A 53 -24.84 14.73 -9.38
CA ARG A 53 -25.24 15.04 -7.98
C ARG A 53 -24.84 13.96 -6.99
N HIS A 54 -24.52 12.75 -7.45
CA HIS A 54 -24.25 11.62 -6.56
C HIS A 54 -22.88 11.77 -5.88
N HIS A 55 -22.91 11.93 -4.55
CA HIS A 55 -21.70 12.08 -3.73
C HIS A 55 -20.77 10.85 -3.81
N SER A 56 -21.31 9.64 -4.00
CA SER A 56 -20.49 8.43 -4.12
C SER A 56 -19.59 8.42 -5.36
N LEU A 57 -20.00 9.07 -6.45
CA LEU A 57 -19.18 9.19 -7.67
C LEU A 57 -18.04 10.20 -7.52
N ARG A 58 -18.05 10.98 -6.44
CA ARG A 58 -16.96 11.88 -6.05
C ARG A 58 -16.15 11.32 -4.88
N SER A 59 -16.41 10.07 -4.48
CA SER A 59 -15.65 9.41 -3.42
C SER A 59 -14.22 9.13 -3.88
N PHE A 60 -13.30 9.07 -2.92
CA PHE A 60 -11.89 8.79 -3.20
C PHE A 60 -11.68 7.49 -4.02
N PRO A 61 -12.33 6.35 -3.72
CA PRO A 61 -12.17 5.15 -4.54
C PRO A 61 -12.61 5.33 -5.99
N VAL A 62 -13.67 6.10 -6.24
CA VAL A 62 -14.12 6.38 -7.61
C VAL A 62 -13.15 7.32 -8.32
N LEU A 63 -12.69 8.38 -7.66
CA LEU A 63 -11.68 9.27 -8.24
C LEU A 63 -10.36 8.55 -8.53
N LEU A 64 -9.95 7.66 -7.64
CA LEU A 64 -8.78 6.81 -7.82
C LEU A 64 -8.98 5.84 -8.99
N PHE A 65 -10.14 5.18 -9.09
CA PHE A 65 -10.47 4.33 -10.24
C PHE A 65 -10.40 5.11 -11.56
N LEU A 66 -11.00 6.30 -11.60
CA LEU A 66 -10.95 7.18 -12.76
C LEU A 66 -9.51 7.62 -13.09
N ALA A 67 -8.71 7.95 -12.08
CA ALA A 67 -7.31 8.27 -12.28
C ALA A 67 -6.53 7.09 -12.85
N LEU A 68 -6.76 5.87 -12.33
CA LEU A 68 -6.09 4.66 -12.80
C LEU A 68 -6.38 4.37 -14.28
N ILE A 69 -7.61 4.58 -14.75
CA ILE A 69 -7.94 4.35 -16.16
C ILE A 69 -7.53 5.52 -17.08
N CYS A 70 -7.61 6.77 -16.60
CA CYS A 70 -7.43 7.95 -17.46
C CYS A 70 -5.98 8.42 -17.58
N VAL A 71 -5.16 8.32 -16.52
CA VAL A 71 -3.80 8.90 -16.51
C VAL A 71 -2.94 8.41 -17.67
N PRO A 72 -2.84 7.09 -17.96
CA PRO A 72 -2.05 6.61 -19.10
C PRO A 72 -2.51 7.17 -20.45
N SER A 73 -3.83 7.18 -20.68
CA SER A 73 -4.41 7.69 -21.93
C SER A 73 -4.23 9.20 -22.07
N CYS A 74 -4.42 9.96 -20.99
CA CYS A 74 -4.18 11.40 -20.96
C CYS A 74 -2.70 11.72 -21.21
N ALA A 75 -1.76 11.02 -20.56
CA ALA A 75 -0.34 11.19 -20.79
C ALA A 75 0.03 10.93 -22.26
N LEU A 76 -0.50 9.85 -22.85
CA LEU A 76 -0.27 9.52 -24.26
C LEU A 76 -0.75 10.63 -25.20
N VAL A 77 -1.97 11.15 -24.99
CA VAL A 77 -2.56 12.17 -25.87
C VAL A 77 -1.91 13.53 -25.68
N VAL A 78 -1.71 13.96 -24.43
CA VAL A 78 -1.25 15.31 -24.10
C VAL A 78 0.26 15.46 -24.30
N LEU A 79 1.05 14.48 -23.85
CA LEU A 79 2.51 14.56 -23.88
C LEU A 79 3.10 13.91 -25.14
N GLY A 80 2.41 12.93 -25.73
CA GLY A 80 2.85 12.26 -26.95
C GLY A 80 2.76 13.14 -28.21
N ALA A 81 1.91 14.17 -28.21
CA ALA A 81 1.75 15.07 -29.35
C ALA A 81 2.95 16.01 -29.59
N SER A 82 3.88 16.14 -28.64
CA SER A 82 5.05 17.02 -28.74
C SER A 82 6.26 16.39 -28.04
N PRO A 83 6.89 15.38 -28.67
CA PRO A 83 8.00 14.65 -28.05
C PRO A 83 9.25 15.52 -27.93
N GLY A 84 9.91 15.44 -26.77
CA GLY A 84 11.16 16.11 -26.44
C GLY A 84 11.72 15.58 -25.12
N ALA A 85 12.95 15.95 -24.75
CA ALA A 85 13.61 15.42 -23.55
C ALA A 85 12.80 15.67 -22.27
N HIS A 86 12.23 16.89 -22.12
CA HIS A 86 11.39 17.23 -20.99
C HIS A 86 10.06 16.46 -20.93
N THR A 87 9.45 16.17 -22.09
CA THR A 87 8.20 15.38 -22.12
C THR A 87 8.47 13.91 -21.86
N PHE A 88 9.62 13.38 -22.29
CA PHE A 88 10.06 12.02 -21.94
C PHE A 88 10.29 11.84 -20.43
N ASP A 89 11.05 12.74 -19.80
CA ASP A 89 11.26 12.74 -18.35
C ASP A 89 9.94 12.88 -17.58
N GLY A 90 9.06 13.80 -18.01
CA GLY A 90 7.73 13.96 -17.43
C GLY A 90 6.87 12.70 -17.52
N VAL A 91 6.87 12.02 -18.68
CA VAL A 91 6.14 10.75 -18.88
C VAL A 91 6.71 9.65 -17.97
N ALA A 92 8.03 9.54 -17.86
CA ALA A 92 8.67 8.56 -16.99
C ALA A 92 8.26 8.77 -15.53
N TRP A 93 8.32 9.99 -15.00
CA TRP A 93 7.87 10.29 -13.64
C TRP A 93 6.39 10.02 -13.41
N ILE A 94 5.52 10.35 -14.39
CA ILE A 94 4.08 10.08 -14.29
C ILE A 94 3.83 8.58 -14.15
N PHE A 95 4.44 7.74 -14.99
CA PHE A 95 4.25 6.29 -14.94
C PHE A 95 4.89 5.66 -13.71
N ALA A 96 6.08 6.12 -13.30
CA ALA A 96 6.73 5.66 -12.07
C ALA A 96 5.85 5.94 -10.84
N ALA A 97 5.32 7.16 -10.72
CA ALA A 97 4.40 7.52 -9.64
C ALA A 97 3.09 6.74 -9.72
N TYR A 98 2.53 6.58 -10.92
CA TYR A 98 1.30 5.83 -11.16
C TYR A 98 1.39 4.38 -10.64
N PHE A 99 2.43 3.65 -11.03
CA PHE A 99 2.62 2.26 -10.59
C PHE A 99 3.01 2.18 -9.11
N ALA A 100 3.85 3.08 -8.61
CA ALA A 100 4.19 3.14 -7.20
C ALA A 100 2.95 3.38 -6.30
N VAL A 101 2.03 4.25 -6.72
CA VAL A 101 0.75 4.47 -6.00
C VAL A 101 -0.14 3.23 -6.05
N ALA A 102 -0.25 2.56 -7.20
CA ALA A 102 -1.02 1.32 -7.31
C ALA A 102 -0.48 0.24 -6.35
N TRP A 103 0.84 0.06 -6.28
CA TRP A 103 1.47 -0.85 -5.33
C TRP A 103 1.31 -0.41 -3.89
N LEU A 104 1.46 0.89 -3.58
CA LEU A 104 1.26 1.42 -2.23
C LEU A 104 -0.13 1.08 -1.70
N LEU A 105 -1.16 1.21 -2.55
CA LEU A 105 -2.54 0.88 -2.19
C LEU A 105 -2.70 -0.61 -1.91
N LEU A 106 -2.19 -1.47 -2.78
CA LEU A 106 -2.23 -2.92 -2.59
C LEU A 106 -1.48 -3.35 -1.33
N LEU A 107 -0.28 -2.81 -1.12
CA LEU A 107 0.50 -3.03 0.09
C LEU A 107 -0.24 -2.54 1.34
N GLY A 108 -0.97 -1.43 1.26
CA GLY A 108 -1.84 -0.94 2.33
C GLY A 108 -2.90 -1.96 2.72
N VAL A 109 -3.52 -2.61 1.74
CA VAL A 109 -4.56 -3.65 1.93
C VAL A 109 -3.98 -4.95 2.47
N ILE A 110 -2.81 -5.36 1.99
CA ILE A 110 -2.13 -6.61 2.39
C ILE A 110 -1.53 -6.46 3.79
N VAL A 111 -0.73 -5.41 3.98
CA VAL A 111 0.01 -5.19 5.22
C VAL A 111 -0.91 -4.66 6.31
N ARG A 112 -1.91 -3.82 6.01
CA ARG A 112 -2.82 -3.17 7.00
C ARG A 112 -2.09 -2.59 8.23
N PRO A 113 -1.20 -1.60 8.05
CA PRO A 113 -0.54 -0.93 9.17
C PRO A 113 -1.59 -0.23 10.05
N GLN A 114 -1.38 -0.24 11.38
CA GLN A 114 -2.36 0.29 12.33
C GLN A 114 -2.02 1.70 12.80
N HIS A 115 -0.72 2.03 12.88
CA HIS A 115 -0.26 3.27 13.51
C HIS A 115 0.38 4.25 12.52
N VAL A 116 0.50 3.87 11.25
CA VAL A 116 1.05 4.72 10.20
C VAL A 116 0.08 5.84 9.86
N THR A 117 0.55 7.08 9.98
CA THR A 117 -0.21 8.29 9.65
C THR A 117 0.19 8.84 8.28
N ARG A 118 -0.65 9.68 7.68
CA ARG A 118 -0.34 10.39 6.41
C ARG A 118 0.91 11.25 6.50
N THR A 119 1.13 11.89 7.66
CA THR A 119 2.32 12.69 7.90
C THR A 119 3.58 11.84 7.89
N MET A 120 3.54 10.63 8.46
CA MET A 120 4.67 9.70 8.38
C MET A 120 4.93 9.27 6.94
N LEU A 121 3.89 8.97 6.16
CA LEU A 121 4.03 8.63 4.74
C LEU A 121 4.64 9.77 3.93
N ALA A 122 4.11 10.99 4.09
CA ALA A 122 4.66 12.17 3.43
C ALA A 122 6.13 12.40 3.82
N LEU A 123 6.48 12.21 5.09
CA LEU A 123 7.85 12.36 5.57
C LEU A 123 8.79 11.31 4.97
N ILE A 124 8.39 10.03 4.92
CA ILE A 124 9.17 8.98 4.24
C ILE A 124 9.39 9.37 2.77
N ILE A 125 8.33 9.76 2.06
CA ILE A 125 8.40 10.07 0.62
C ILE A 125 9.35 11.25 0.38
N VAL A 126 9.20 12.35 1.13
CA VAL A 126 10.04 13.54 0.96
C VAL A 126 11.50 13.25 1.25
N ILE A 127 11.81 12.56 2.37
CA ILE A 127 13.18 12.21 2.69
C ILE A 127 13.75 11.27 1.62
N ALA A 128 13.00 10.25 1.22
CA ALA A 128 13.41 9.29 0.21
C ALA A 128 13.79 9.97 -1.11
N LEU A 129 12.92 10.84 -1.65
CA LEU A 129 13.17 11.61 -2.88
C LEU A 129 14.43 12.49 -2.79
N ILE A 130 14.73 13.04 -1.61
CA ILE A 130 15.89 13.91 -1.41
C ILE A 130 17.18 13.09 -1.27
N THR A 131 17.15 11.98 -0.52
CA THR A 131 18.38 11.33 -0.06
C THR A 131 18.78 10.10 -0.86
N GLN A 132 17.82 9.31 -1.35
CA GLN A 132 18.11 7.94 -1.77
C GLN A 132 19.00 7.85 -3.01
N VAL A 133 18.56 8.42 -4.15
CA VAL A 133 19.32 8.35 -5.41
C VAL A 133 20.70 8.99 -5.29
N PRO A 134 20.88 10.20 -4.72
CA PRO A 134 22.21 10.78 -4.57
C PRO A 134 23.12 9.92 -3.68
N LEU A 135 22.59 9.33 -2.62
CA LEU A 135 23.37 8.50 -1.69
C LEU A 135 23.76 7.16 -2.31
N ALA A 136 22.84 6.49 -3.00
CA ALA A 136 23.12 5.23 -3.71
C ALA A 136 24.24 5.42 -4.74
N VAL A 137 24.08 6.40 -5.64
CA VAL A 137 25.08 6.72 -6.66
C VAL A 137 26.44 7.09 -6.06
N ALA A 138 26.46 7.89 -4.99
CA ALA A 138 27.71 8.26 -4.32
C ALA A 138 28.43 7.03 -3.74
N LEU A 139 27.70 6.10 -3.14
CA LEU A 139 28.25 4.89 -2.54
C LEU A 139 28.70 3.88 -3.61
N GLU A 140 27.91 3.64 -4.65
CA GLU A 140 28.26 2.78 -5.80
C GLU A 140 29.53 3.28 -6.49
N THR A 141 29.62 4.58 -6.73
CA THR A 141 30.80 5.21 -7.35
C THR A 141 32.03 5.03 -6.48
N ALA A 142 31.91 5.23 -5.16
CA ALA A 142 33.01 5.05 -4.22
C ALA A 142 33.48 3.58 -4.12
N LEU A 143 32.55 2.64 -4.30
CA LEU A 143 32.81 1.21 -4.17
C LEU A 143 33.17 0.51 -5.48
N HIS A 144 33.24 1.26 -6.60
CA HIS A 144 33.50 0.73 -7.94
C HIS A 144 32.49 -0.37 -8.32
N GLU A 145 31.23 0.05 -8.46
CA GLU A 145 30.10 -0.78 -8.87
C GLU A 145 30.48 -1.92 -9.83
N SER A 146 30.18 -3.16 -9.43
CA SER A 146 30.38 -4.34 -10.28
C SER A 146 29.40 -5.44 -9.94
N ASN A 147 28.75 -5.99 -10.97
CA ASN A 147 27.92 -7.19 -10.88
C ASN A 147 28.63 -8.45 -11.46
N SER A 148 29.95 -8.39 -11.64
CA SER A 148 30.74 -9.48 -12.25
C SER A 148 30.74 -10.76 -11.43
N ASN A 149 30.63 -10.64 -10.10
CA ASN A 149 30.49 -11.76 -9.19
C ASN A 149 29.48 -11.42 -8.09
N LEU A 150 28.99 -12.46 -7.41
CA LEU A 150 27.94 -12.29 -6.41
C LEU A 150 28.38 -11.36 -5.26
N LEU A 151 29.63 -11.49 -4.81
CA LEU A 151 30.12 -10.69 -3.69
C LEU A 151 30.17 -9.20 -4.06
N SER A 152 30.67 -8.86 -5.25
CA SER A 152 30.68 -7.48 -5.72
C SER A 152 29.25 -6.95 -5.87
N SER A 153 28.34 -7.74 -6.46
CA SER A 153 26.94 -7.33 -6.62
C SER A 153 26.27 -7.01 -5.28
N ILE A 154 26.55 -7.79 -4.23
CA ILE A 154 26.04 -7.54 -2.88
C ILE A 154 26.68 -6.29 -2.26
N PHE A 155 28.02 -6.16 -2.32
CA PHE A 155 28.72 -5.14 -1.55
C PHE A 155 28.83 -3.78 -2.25
N THR A 156 28.77 -3.73 -3.58
CA THR A 156 28.93 -2.49 -4.35
C THR A 156 27.62 -1.94 -4.91
N ILE A 157 26.55 -2.75 -4.96
CA ILE A 157 25.22 -2.33 -5.42
C ILE A 157 24.20 -2.55 -4.30
N GLY A 158 23.93 -3.81 -3.94
CA GLY A 158 22.87 -4.16 -3.00
C GLY A 158 22.99 -3.45 -1.64
N LEU A 159 24.15 -3.50 -1.00
CA LEU A 159 24.37 -2.88 0.31
C LEU A 159 24.27 -1.34 0.26
N PRO A 160 24.96 -0.63 -0.65
CA PRO A 160 24.76 0.81 -0.89
C PRO A 160 23.32 1.24 -1.01
N GLU A 161 22.56 0.58 -1.88
CA GLU A 161 21.19 0.98 -2.11
C GLU A 161 20.27 0.66 -0.93
N GLU A 162 20.42 -0.52 -0.31
CA GLU A 162 19.61 -0.88 0.85
C GLU A 162 19.91 0.04 2.05
N LEU A 163 21.15 0.51 2.20
CA LEU A 163 21.50 1.55 3.17
C LEU A 163 20.79 2.87 2.85
N ALA A 164 20.79 3.30 1.59
CA ALA A 164 20.10 4.51 1.17
C ALA A 164 18.58 4.42 1.45
N LYS A 165 17.98 3.25 1.16
CA LYS A 165 16.56 2.96 1.45
C LYS A 165 16.23 2.91 2.95
N ALA A 166 17.20 2.57 3.80
CA ALA A 166 17.01 2.53 5.25
C ALA A 166 16.97 3.93 5.90
N VAL A 167 17.60 4.94 5.31
CA VAL A 167 17.72 6.30 5.87
C VAL A 167 16.36 6.93 6.24
N PRO A 168 15.35 6.97 5.35
CA PRO A 168 14.03 7.51 5.70
C PRO A 168 13.39 6.78 6.89
N ILE A 169 13.54 5.46 6.94
CA ILE A 169 12.95 4.60 7.99
C ILE A 169 13.58 4.94 9.35
N VAL A 170 14.92 5.04 9.39
CA VAL A 170 15.65 5.38 10.61
C VAL A 170 15.29 6.78 11.09
N ILE A 171 15.19 7.77 10.19
CA ILE A 171 14.81 9.14 10.57
C ILE A 171 13.40 9.15 11.18
N VAL A 172 12.43 8.50 10.55
CA VAL A 172 11.07 8.38 11.10
C VAL A 172 11.09 7.63 12.44
N ALA A 173 11.87 6.55 12.56
CA ALA A 173 12.04 5.85 13.83
C ALA A 173 12.56 6.79 14.94
N LEU A 174 13.58 7.60 14.64
CA LEU A 174 14.18 8.52 15.61
C LEU A 174 13.21 9.63 16.04
N ILE A 175 12.40 10.17 15.12
CA ILE A 175 11.40 11.21 15.40
C ILE A 175 10.25 10.64 16.25
N TYR A 176 9.77 9.44 15.91
CA TYR A 176 8.53 8.91 16.46
C TYR A 176 8.71 7.92 17.62
N ARG A 177 9.91 7.38 17.88
CA ARG A 177 10.18 6.38 18.94
C ARG A 177 9.70 6.75 20.34
N ARG A 178 9.61 8.05 20.67
CA ARG A 178 9.18 8.54 21.99
C ARG A 178 7.70 8.90 22.07
N ARG A 179 7.06 9.13 20.92
CA ARG A 179 5.71 9.72 20.84
C ARG A 179 4.67 8.72 20.33
N HIS A 180 5.10 7.72 19.57
CA HIS A 180 4.23 6.73 18.96
C HIS A 180 4.84 5.35 19.11
N ALA A 181 4.09 4.42 19.71
CA ALA A 181 4.47 3.01 19.75
C ALA A 181 4.12 2.38 18.39
N LEU A 182 5.04 2.46 17.44
CA LEU A 182 4.92 1.79 16.15
C LEU A 182 5.29 0.31 16.31
N ALA A 183 4.50 -0.59 15.72
CA ALA A 183 4.80 -2.01 15.68
C ALA A 183 5.82 -2.32 14.57
N PRO A 184 6.55 -3.45 14.62
CA PRO A 184 7.44 -3.88 13.53
C PRO A 184 6.77 -3.92 12.16
N ARG A 185 5.47 -4.25 12.13
CA ARG A 185 4.62 -4.23 10.94
C ARG A 185 4.42 -2.84 10.36
N ASP A 186 4.31 -1.81 11.19
CA ASP A 186 4.23 -0.41 10.73
C ASP A 186 5.54 0.00 10.06
N TYR A 187 6.69 -0.40 10.65
CA TYR A 187 7.99 -0.15 10.05
C TYR A 187 8.23 -0.97 8.77
N LEU A 188 7.69 -2.19 8.67
CA LEU A 188 7.68 -2.97 7.43
C LEU A 188 6.95 -2.20 6.32
N PHE A 189 5.78 -1.63 6.63
CA PHE A 189 5.04 -0.81 5.66
C PHE A 189 5.78 0.47 5.28
N LEU A 190 6.34 1.20 6.25
CA LEU A 190 7.13 2.41 5.98
C LEU A 190 8.40 2.10 5.16
N GLY A 191 9.04 0.95 5.41
CA GLY A 191 10.13 0.45 4.59
C GLY A 191 9.68 0.13 3.16
N ALA A 192 8.53 -0.53 3.00
CA ALA A 192 7.98 -0.78 1.67
C ALA A 192 7.71 0.52 0.89
N VAL A 193 7.19 1.56 1.55
CA VAL A 193 7.02 2.89 0.94
C VAL A 193 8.37 3.50 0.56
N SER A 194 9.38 3.39 1.42
CA SER A 194 10.75 3.84 1.13
C SER A 194 11.32 3.15 -0.13
N GLY A 195 11.13 1.83 -0.25
CA GLY A 195 11.56 1.05 -1.42
C GLY A 195 10.76 1.37 -2.70
N LEU A 196 9.46 1.65 -2.60
CA LEU A 196 8.66 2.10 -3.75
C LEU A 196 9.18 3.42 -4.32
N VAL A 197 9.51 4.39 -3.46
CA VAL A 197 10.05 5.68 -3.89
C VAL A 197 11.42 5.50 -4.54
N PHE A 198 12.26 4.61 -3.98
CA PHE A 198 13.54 4.28 -4.57
C PHE A 198 13.37 3.71 -5.99
N GLY A 199 12.62 2.61 -6.13
CA GLY A 199 12.44 1.95 -7.43
C GLY A 199 11.76 2.84 -8.47
N ALA A 200 10.82 3.69 -8.04
CA ALA A 200 10.22 4.71 -8.91
C ALA A 200 11.25 5.75 -9.39
N SER A 201 12.20 6.15 -8.54
CA SER A 201 13.24 7.09 -8.91
C SER A 201 14.33 6.44 -9.78
N GLU A 202 14.67 5.19 -9.48
CA GLU A 202 15.64 4.40 -10.23
C GLU A 202 15.17 4.14 -11.66
N VAL A 203 13.93 3.71 -11.88
CA VAL A 203 13.43 3.48 -13.25
C VAL A 203 13.46 4.74 -14.11
N VAL A 204 13.15 5.90 -13.51
CA VAL A 204 13.24 7.17 -14.24
C VAL A 204 14.68 7.44 -14.62
N ARG A 205 15.62 7.32 -13.68
CA ARG A 205 17.06 7.46 -13.95
C ARG A 205 17.54 6.47 -15.02
N TYR A 206 17.12 5.20 -14.92
CA TYR A 206 17.49 4.14 -15.85
C TYR A 206 17.12 4.52 -17.28
N PHE A 207 15.87 4.92 -17.53
CA PHE A 207 15.44 5.25 -18.90
C PHE A 207 15.90 6.62 -19.39
N THR A 208 15.92 7.63 -18.53
CA THR A 208 16.27 9.01 -18.93
C THR A 208 17.76 9.22 -19.12
N ILE A 209 18.61 8.47 -18.42
CA ILE A 209 20.06 8.60 -18.50
C ILE A 209 20.68 7.47 -19.33
N ASN A 210 20.33 6.22 -19.06
CA ASN A 210 21.04 5.08 -19.65
C ASN A 210 20.28 4.43 -20.82
N GLY A 211 18.95 4.33 -20.71
CA GLY A 211 18.13 3.51 -21.60
C GLY A 211 18.01 4.08 -23.02
N VAL A 212 17.91 5.40 -23.16
CA VAL A 212 17.87 6.04 -24.49
C VAL A 212 19.19 5.86 -25.24
N ASP A 213 20.33 6.03 -24.56
CA ASP A 213 21.65 5.84 -25.15
C ASP A 213 21.87 4.37 -25.56
N GLN A 214 21.51 3.43 -24.69
CA GLN A 214 21.58 1.99 -25.01
C GLN A 214 20.69 1.61 -26.19
N PHE A 215 19.47 2.14 -26.25
CA PHE A 215 18.57 1.90 -27.38
C PHE A 215 19.14 2.49 -28.68
N TYR A 216 19.67 3.72 -28.65
CA TYR A 216 20.31 4.35 -29.79
C TYR A 216 21.48 3.51 -30.32
N VAL A 217 22.40 3.08 -29.46
CA VAL A 217 23.55 2.24 -29.86
C VAL A 217 23.08 0.90 -30.43
N THR A 218 22.04 0.30 -29.84
CA THR A 218 21.48 -0.97 -30.32
C THR A 218 20.90 -0.83 -31.72
N VAL A 219 20.14 0.23 -31.98
CA VAL A 219 19.60 0.52 -33.32
C VAL A 219 20.74 0.82 -34.30
N GLN A 220 21.72 1.63 -33.89
CA GLN A 220 22.87 1.98 -34.72
C GLN A 220 23.66 0.74 -35.16
N ALA A 221 23.90 -0.21 -34.25
CA ALA A 221 24.60 -1.46 -34.54
C ALA A 221 23.80 -2.40 -35.46
N ALA A 222 22.47 -2.27 -35.50
CA ALA A 222 21.60 -3.08 -36.36
C ALA A 222 21.59 -2.62 -37.83
N LEU A 223 21.90 -1.35 -38.11
CA LEU A 223 21.79 -0.74 -39.45
C LEU A 223 22.55 -1.50 -40.55
N PRO A 224 23.83 -1.90 -40.37
CA PRO A 224 24.57 -2.58 -41.45
C PRO A 224 23.92 -3.91 -41.87
N ARG A 225 23.30 -4.62 -40.90
CA ARG A 225 22.62 -5.89 -41.17
C ARG A 225 21.29 -5.67 -41.90
N ILE A 226 20.56 -4.62 -41.55
CA ILE A 226 19.34 -4.22 -42.25
C ILE A 226 19.68 -3.87 -43.71
N ASP A 227 20.71 -3.05 -43.92
CA ASP A 227 21.16 -2.63 -45.25
C ASP A 227 21.58 -3.83 -46.11
N HIS A 228 22.30 -4.79 -45.52
CA HIS A 228 22.69 -6.02 -46.21
C HIS A 228 21.46 -6.85 -46.65
N LEU A 229 20.45 -7.00 -45.79
CA LEU A 229 19.23 -7.75 -46.15
C LEU A 229 18.45 -7.05 -47.27
N ILE A 230 18.34 -5.72 -47.22
CA ILE A 230 17.68 -4.92 -48.26
C ILE A 230 18.45 -5.05 -49.58
N SER A 231 19.78 -4.93 -49.54
CA SER A 231 20.64 -5.06 -50.72
C SER A 231 20.54 -6.44 -51.37
N ASN A 232 20.19 -7.48 -50.61
CA ASN A 232 19.95 -8.84 -51.09
C ASN A 232 18.50 -9.10 -51.54
N GLY A 233 17.71 -8.05 -51.75
CA GLY A 233 16.36 -8.13 -52.32
C GLY A 233 15.23 -8.36 -51.32
N ASN A 234 15.49 -8.30 -50.01
CA ASN A 234 14.42 -8.32 -49.01
C ASN A 234 13.72 -6.96 -48.95
N SER A 235 12.42 -6.97 -48.63
CA SER A 235 11.70 -5.71 -48.36
C SER A 235 12.24 -5.01 -47.12
N ALA A 236 12.14 -3.68 -47.06
CA ALA A 236 12.55 -2.91 -45.89
C ALA A 236 11.84 -3.38 -44.61
N THR A 237 10.54 -3.65 -44.67
CA THR A 237 9.75 -4.13 -43.53
C THR A 237 10.24 -5.49 -43.04
N THR A 238 10.50 -6.43 -43.95
CA THR A 238 11.02 -7.76 -43.60
C THR A 238 12.40 -7.66 -42.95
N SER A 239 13.29 -6.83 -43.50
CA SER A 239 14.64 -6.62 -42.98
C SER A 239 14.65 -5.96 -41.60
N LEU A 240 13.82 -4.92 -41.42
CA LEU A 240 13.65 -4.25 -40.12
C LEU A 240 13.13 -5.23 -39.07
N PHE A 241 12.07 -5.97 -39.39
CA PHE A 241 11.50 -6.94 -38.46
C PHE A 241 12.51 -8.03 -38.11
N ALA A 242 13.20 -8.61 -39.09
CA ALA A 242 14.16 -9.69 -38.87
C ALA A 242 15.33 -9.29 -37.95
N VAL A 243 15.75 -8.03 -37.96
CA VAL A 243 16.90 -7.56 -37.17
C VAL A 243 16.46 -6.93 -35.84
N LEU A 244 15.39 -6.15 -35.82
CA LEU A 244 15.00 -5.35 -34.66
C LEU A 244 13.97 -6.03 -33.76
N ILE A 245 13.33 -7.13 -34.18
CA ILE A 245 12.27 -7.77 -33.37
C ILE A 245 12.76 -8.17 -31.98
N GLY A 246 13.97 -8.73 -31.87
CA GLY A 246 14.58 -9.11 -30.58
C GLY A 246 14.83 -7.91 -29.68
N PRO A 247 15.68 -6.94 -30.11
CA PRO A 247 15.93 -5.73 -29.34
C PRO A 247 14.69 -4.92 -28.93
N VAL A 248 13.71 -4.80 -29.83
CA VAL A 248 12.45 -4.10 -29.54
C VAL A 248 11.62 -4.87 -28.52
N LEU A 249 11.53 -6.20 -28.65
CA LEU A 249 10.87 -7.05 -27.66
C LEU A 249 11.51 -6.90 -26.28
N ASP A 250 12.83 -7.01 -26.20
CA ASP A 250 13.58 -6.89 -24.95
C ASP A 250 13.41 -5.50 -24.32
N PHE A 251 13.43 -4.44 -25.13
CA PHE A 251 13.19 -3.08 -24.65
C PHE A 251 11.79 -2.94 -24.04
N ILE A 252 10.75 -3.43 -24.72
CA ILE A 252 9.36 -3.36 -24.22
C ILE A 252 9.21 -4.17 -22.93
N LEU A 253 9.76 -5.39 -22.88
CA LEU A 253 9.68 -6.22 -21.68
C LEU A 253 10.42 -5.61 -20.49
N ASN A 254 11.62 -5.05 -20.73
CA ASN A 254 12.35 -4.31 -19.70
C ASN A 254 11.58 -3.08 -19.23
N PHE A 255 10.95 -2.34 -20.14
CA PHE A 255 10.12 -1.20 -19.78
C PHE A 255 8.97 -1.61 -18.86
N VAL A 256 8.21 -2.63 -19.22
CA VAL A 256 7.13 -3.15 -18.37
C VAL A 256 7.67 -3.62 -17.02
N TRP A 257 8.74 -4.41 -17.01
CA TRP A 257 9.31 -4.93 -15.78
C TRP A 257 9.83 -3.82 -14.86
N ARG A 258 10.60 -2.86 -15.39
CA ARG A 258 11.19 -1.75 -14.62
C ARG A 258 10.15 -0.79 -14.05
N PHE A 259 9.06 -0.51 -14.78
CA PHE A 259 8.02 0.38 -14.26
C PHE A 259 7.04 -0.33 -13.33
N LEU A 260 6.68 -1.58 -13.63
CA LEU A 260 5.66 -2.31 -12.89
C LEU A 260 6.24 -3.15 -11.76
N THR A 261 7.24 -3.99 -12.04
CA THR A 261 7.68 -5.06 -11.13
C THR A 261 8.87 -4.66 -10.27
N ASP A 262 9.76 -3.84 -10.79
CA ASP A 262 10.97 -3.42 -10.07
C ASP A 262 10.65 -2.63 -8.79
N PRO A 263 9.75 -1.62 -8.79
CA PRO A 263 9.44 -0.86 -7.58
C PRO A 263 8.88 -1.73 -6.45
N ILE A 264 8.05 -2.73 -6.78
CA ILE A 264 7.51 -3.66 -5.77
C ILE A 264 8.59 -4.63 -5.26
N SER A 265 9.59 -4.97 -6.06
CA SER A 265 10.75 -5.77 -5.63
C SER A 265 11.58 -5.01 -4.60
N HIS A 266 11.92 -3.74 -4.87
CA HIS A 266 12.56 -2.87 -3.88
C HIS A 266 11.71 -2.65 -2.63
N ALA A 267 10.39 -2.51 -2.78
CA ALA A 267 9.48 -2.40 -1.64
C ALA A 267 9.53 -3.65 -0.75
N CYS A 268 9.65 -4.84 -1.33
CA CYS A 268 9.79 -6.07 -0.57
C CYS A 268 11.10 -6.08 0.26
N TRP A 269 12.24 -5.76 -0.36
CA TRP A 269 13.54 -5.74 0.34
C TRP A 269 13.61 -4.63 1.39
N SER A 270 13.21 -3.42 1.03
CA SER A 270 13.20 -2.29 1.98
C SER A 270 12.18 -2.52 3.11
N GLY A 271 11.07 -3.20 2.84
CA GLY A 271 10.11 -3.63 3.85
C GLY A 271 10.69 -4.64 4.85
N LEU A 272 11.53 -5.58 4.39
CA LEU A 272 12.28 -6.48 5.28
C LEU A 272 13.21 -5.67 6.20
N THR A 273 14.02 -4.78 5.62
CA THR A 273 14.88 -3.88 6.39
C THR A 273 14.07 -3.08 7.41
N GLY A 274 12.93 -2.52 7.01
CA GLY A 274 12.01 -1.80 7.88
C GLY A 274 11.49 -2.65 9.05
N TYR A 275 11.05 -3.88 8.79
CA TYR A 275 10.59 -4.78 9.84
C TYR A 275 11.64 -5.00 10.94
N PHE A 276 12.88 -5.28 10.55
CA PHE A 276 13.97 -5.52 11.48
C PHE A 276 14.44 -4.25 12.20
N ILE A 277 14.36 -3.08 11.55
CA ILE A 277 14.51 -1.78 12.24
C ILE A 277 13.40 -1.63 13.28
N GLY A 278 12.16 -1.98 12.96
CA GLY A 278 11.05 -1.94 13.89
C GLY A 278 11.25 -2.85 15.10
N LEU A 279 11.74 -4.09 14.88
CA LEU A 279 12.14 -4.98 15.98
C LEU A 279 13.26 -4.38 16.81
N ALA A 280 14.29 -3.80 16.18
CA ALA A 280 15.40 -3.18 16.87
C ALA A 280 14.94 -2.04 17.78
N VAL A 281 14.09 -1.15 17.27
CA VAL A 281 13.58 0.04 17.98
C VAL A 281 12.61 -0.35 19.10
N THR A 282 11.84 -1.42 18.94
CA THR A 282 10.85 -1.87 19.93
C THR A 282 11.44 -2.82 20.98
N SER A 283 12.54 -3.51 20.68
CA SER A 283 13.21 -4.45 21.59
C SER A 283 14.03 -3.74 22.69
N ARG A 284 14.05 -4.32 23.90
CA ARG A 284 14.83 -3.79 25.04
C ARG A 284 16.29 -4.25 25.08
N HIS A 285 16.69 -5.28 24.31
CA HIS A 285 18.05 -5.84 24.32
C HIS A 285 18.56 -6.16 22.90
N LYS A 286 19.81 -5.75 22.59
CA LYS A 286 20.55 -6.00 21.33
C LYS A 286 19.96 -5.36 20.05
N TRP A 287 19.41 -4.14 20.18
CA TRP A 287 18.78 -3.38 19.09
C TRP A 287 19.65 -3.25 17.81
N TYR A 288 20.95 -2.96 17.94
CA TYR A 288 21.82 -2.79 16.76
C TYR A 288 21.99 -4.08 15.96
N ALA A 289 22.10 -5.23 16.62
CA ALA A 289 22.34 -6.51 15.93
C ALA A 289 21.14 -6.97 15.08
N VAL A 290 19.91 -6.69 15.54
CA VAL A 290 18.68 -7.12 14.86
C VAL A 290 18.44 -6.33 13.58
N GLY A 291 18.70 -5.02 13.57
CA GLY A 291 18.54 -4.19 12.38
C GLY A 291 19.45 -4.61 11.21
N TRP A 292 20.70 -4.99 11.52
CA TRP A 292 21.67 -5.45 10.51
C TRP A 292 21.26 -6.76 9.83
N ILE A 293 20.48 -7.62 10.48
CA ILE A 293 20.01 -8.87 9.87
C ILE A 293 19.08 -8.56 8.69
N GLY A 294 18.14 -7.65 8.88
CA GLY A 294 17.21 -7.24 7.82
C GLY A 294 17.94 -6.60 6.65
N LEU A 295 18.87 -5.68 6.94
CA LEU A 295 19.67 -5.03 5.91
C LEU A 295 20.54 -6.03 5.15
N ALA A 296 21.22 -6.95 5.84
CA ALA A 296 22.05 -7.97 5.19
C ALA A 296 21.20 -8.91 4.32
N ALA A 297 20.04 -9.34 4.80
CA ALA A 297 19.13 -10.17 4.02
C ALA A 297 18.63 -9.44 2.75
N ALA A 298 18.24 -8.17 2.89
CA ALA A 298 17.84 -7.33 1.76
C ALA A 298 18.99 -7.14 0.77
N ALA A 299 20.19 -6.79 1.23
CA ALA A 299 21.37 -6.59 0.38
C ALA A 299 21.79 -7.86 -0.36
N VAL A 300 21.63 -9.05 0.25
CA VAL A 300 21.87 -10.34 -0.41
C VAL A 300 20.84 -10.61 -1.50
N LEU A 301 19.55 -10.42 -1.21
CA LEU A 301 18.49 -10.63 -2.21
C LEU A 301 18.60 -9.65 -3.38
N HIS A 302 18.93 -8.40 -3.08
CA HIS A 302 19.19 -7.37 -4.07
C HIS A 302 20.44 -7.69 -4.90
N GLY A 303 21.58 -7.97 -4.24
CA GLY A 303 22.79 -8.34 -4.95
C GLY A 303 22.61 -9.59 -5.82
N LEU A 304 21.81 -10.57 -5.39
CA LEU A 304 21.42 -11.72 -6.22
C LEU A 304 20.57 -11.32 -7.42
N ASN A 305 19.66 -10.34 -7.27
CA ASN A 305 18.84 -9.82 -8.37
C ASN A 305 19.68 -9.19 -9.48
N ASP A 306 20.77 -8.50 -9.11
CA ASP A 306 21.60 -7.75 -10.06
C ASP A 306 22.80 -8.53 -10.57
N TRP A 307 23.11 -9.66 -9.93
CA TRP A 307 24.23 -10.50 -10.33
C TRP A 307 23.98 -11.05 -11.73
N GLY A 308 24.90 -10.78 -12.67
CA GLY A 308 24.71 -11.04 -14.11
C GLY A 308 24.24 -12.47 -14.48
N PRO A 309 24.77 -13.55 -13.87
CA PRO A 309 24.30 -14.92 -14.09
C PRO A 309 22.88 -15.21 -13.60
N VAL A 310 22.30 -14.35 -12.75
CA VAL A 310 20.93 -14.45 -12.27
C VAL A 310 20.03 -13.48 -13.03
N ASN A 311 20.41 -12.21 -13.14
CA ASN A 311 19.62 -11.17 -13.79
C ASN A 311 19.21 -11.57 -15.23
N GLY A 312 17.93 -11.50 -15.56
CA GLY A 312 17.41 -11.91 -16.87
C GLY A 312 17.31 -13.43 -17.10
N HIS A 313 17.66 -14.27 -16.12
CA HIS A 313 17.59 -15.74 -16.21
C HIS A 313 16.53 -16.34 -15.29
N VAL A 314 16.26 -17.65 -15.41
CA VAL A 314 15.22 -18.34 -14.62
C VAL A 314 15.43 -18.22 -13.11
N ALA A 315 16.68 -18.19 -12.65
CA ALA A 315 17.01 -17.99 -11.23
C ALA A 315 16.49 -16.65 -10.68
N TRP A 316 16.39 -15.63 -11.52
CA TRP A 316 15.85 -14.31 -11.16
C TRP A 316 14.41 -14.39 -10.67
N ILE A 317 13.59 -15.19 -11.34
CA ILE A 317 12.19 -15.42 -10.97
C ILE A 317 12.10 -16.00 -9.56
N LEU A 318 13.01 -16.91 -9.21
CA LEU A 318 13.08 -17.48 -7.86
C LEU A 318 13.48 -16.43 -6.83
N VAL A 319 14.43 -15.54 -7.14
CA VAL A 319 14.81 -14.44 -6.24
C VAL A 319 13.63 -13.50 -5.98
N THR A 320 12.90 -13.09 -7.03
CA THR A 320 11.70 -12.26 -6.89
C THR A 320 10.62 -12.96 -6.06
N LEU A 321 10.36 -14.25 -6.33
CA LEU A 321 9.36 -15.03 -5.61
C LEU A 321 9.71 -15.17 -4.11
N VAL A 322 10.95 -15.52 -3.80
CA VAL A 322 11.45 -15.63 -2.42
C VAL A 322 11.32 -14.29 -1.70
N SER A 323 11.67 -13.20 -2.38
CA SER A 323 11.58 -11.84 -1.83
C SER A 323 10.13 -11.48 -1.45
N GLY A 324 9.18 -11.76 -2.35
CA GLY A 324 7.76 -11.55 -2.09
C GLY A 324 7.22 -12.43 -0.96
N ILE A 325 7.58 -13.72 -0.94
CA ILE A 325 7.16 -14.65 0.13
C ILE A 325 7.70 -14.21 1.49
N LEU A 326 8.97 -13.81 1.56
CA LEU A 326 9.58 -13.30 2.80
C LEU A 326 8.85 -12.05 3.28
N PHE A 327 8.62 -11.08 2.39
CA PHE A 327 7.88 -9.86 2.73
C PHE A 327 6.48 -10.18 3.29
N LEU A 328 5.71 -11.02 2.61
CA LEU A 328 4.37 -11.43 3.06
C LEU A 328 4.43 -12.22 4.38
N GLY A 329 5.43 -13.09 4.54
CA GLY A 329 5.68 -13.83 5.76
C GLY A 329 5.89 -12.91 6.96
N TYR A 330 6.77 -11.91 6.84
CA TYR A 330 7.00 -10.94 7.90
C TYR A 330 5.82 -10.00 8.14
N ALA A 331 5.09 -9.61 7.09
CA ALA A 331 3.84 -8.85 7.26
C ALA A 331 2.81 -9.65 8.10
N LYS A 332 2.73 -10.96 7.89
CA LYS A 332 1.84 -11.85 8.66
C LYS A 332 2.34 -12.12 10.07
N VAL A 333 3.64 -12.30 10.28
CA VAL A 333 4.23 -12.48 11.62
C VAL A 333 4.02 -11.21 12.45
N GLY A 334 4.25 -10.04 11.85
CA GLY A 334 4.03 -8.75 12.50
C GLY A 334 2.59 -8.54 12.99
N SER A 335 1.59 -9.10 12.31
CA SER A 335 0.20 -9.01 12.77
C SER A 335 -0.07 -9.85 14.02
N ARG A 336 0.59 -11.01 14.19
CA ARG A 336 0.37 -11.92 15.33
C ARG A 336 0.93 -11.37 16.64
N ALA A 337 2.02 -10.60 16.57
CA ALA A 337 2.62 -9.98 17.74
C ALA A 337 1.71 -8.91 18.39
N GLU A 338 0.77 -8.34 17.62
CA GLU A 338 -0.23 -7.37 18.08
C GLU A 338 -1.40 -8.05 18.81
N ASP A 339 -1.85 -9.21 18.31
CA ASP A 339 -2.99 -9.95 18.87
C ASP A 339 -2.65 -10.73 20.17
N GLY A 340 -1.35 -10.92 20.44
CA GLY A 340 -0.82 -11.81 21.47
C GLY A 340 -0.36 -11.16 22.78
N VAL A 341 -0.72 -9.90 23.05
CA VAL A 341 -0.46 -9.28 24.36
C VAL A 341 -1.71 -9.45 25.25
N PRO A 342 -1.82 -10.52 26.07
CA PRO A 342 -2.72 -10.45 27.21
C PRO A 342 -2.23 -9.28 28.07
N ALA A 343 -3.16 -8.45 28.54
CA ALA A 343 -2.87 -7.48 29.58
C ALA A 343 -2.13 -8.24 30.69
N THR A 344 -0.83 -7.97 30.84
CA THR A 344 -0.04 -8.58 31.90
C THR A 344 -0.64 -8.12 33.21
N GLU A 345 -1.47 -9.00 33.79
CA GLU A 345 -1.65 -9.09 35.22
C GLU A 345 -0.23 -8.99 35.83
N PRO A 346 0.01 -8.08 36.79
CA PRO A 346 1.31 -7.98 37.40
C PRO A 346 1.68 -9.35 38.00
N PRO A 347 2.94 -9.81 37.87
CA PRO A 347 3.34 -11.12 38.35
C PRO A 347 3.00 -11.27 39.84
N PRO A 348 2.55 -12.44 40.31
CA PRO A 348 2.11 -12.68 41.70
C PRO A 348 3.29 -12.77 42.69
N PHE A 349 4.33 -11.97 42.52
CA PHE A 349 5.50 -11.98 43.39
C PHE A 349 6.03 -10.58 43.74
N LEU A 350 5.11 -9.65 44.01
CA LEU A 350 5.42 -8.45 44.79
C LEU A 350 4.34 -8.24 45.85
N ASP A 351 4.14 -9.25 46.70
CA ASP A 351 3.56 -9.08 48.04
C ASP A 351 4.55 -8.28 48.89
N THR A 352 4.53 -6.96 48.71
CA THR A 352 5.12 -6.04 49.69
C THR A 352 4.00 -5.49 50.58
N PRO A 353 4.16 -5.53 51.92
CA PRO A 353 3.18 -4.99 52.87
C PRO A 353 2.80 -3.51 52.62
N ALA A 354 3.60 -2.79 51.84
CA ALA A 354 3.36 -1.40 51.43
C ALA A 354 2.16 -1.23 50.47
N ALA A 355 1.77 -2.26 49.70
CA ALA A 355 0.65 -2.20 48.78
C ALA A 355 -0.72 -2.27 49.49
N HIS A 356 -0.81 -3.02 50.59
CA HIS A 356 -2.05 -3.11 51.39
C HIS A 356 -2.32 -1.85 52.24
N ALA A 357 -1.27 -1.14 52.69
CA ALA A 357 -1.44 0.10 53.46
C ALA A 357 -2.09 1.24 52.64
N ARG A 358 -1.84 1.28 51.32
CA ARG A 358 -2.44 2.30 50.43
C ARG A 358 -3.90 2.00 50.08
N HIS A 359 -4.29 0.73 49.98
CA HIS A 359 -5.68 0.34 49.76
C HIS A 359 -6.56 0.44 51.01
N ALA A 360 -6.01 0.24 52.20
CA ALA A 360 -6.74 0.39 53.47
C ALA A 360 -6.99 1.86 53.87
N ALA A 361 -6.15 2.79 53.41
CA ALA A 361 -6.32 4.23 53.68
C ALA A 361 -7.35 4.90 52.75
N ALA A 362 -7.56 4.36 51.54
CA ALA A 362 -8.51 4.90 50.56
C ALA A 362 -9.97 4.49 50.80
N SER A 363 -10.23 3.49 51.65
CA SER A 363 -11.55 2.91 51.90
C SER A 363 -12.28 3.50 53.13
N ARG A 364 -11.80 4.62 53.68
CA ARG A 364 -12.38 5.28 54.88
C ARG A 364 -12.97 6.68 54.64
N ALA A 365 -13.39 7.00 53.42
CA ALA A 365 -14.20 8.19 53.16
C ALA A 365 -15.71 7.85 53.21
N PRO A 366 -16.54 8.59 53.96
CA PRO A 366 -17.97 8.30 54.05
C PRO A 366 -18.71 8.64 52.75
N ALA A 367 -19.64 7.76 52.38
CA ALA A 367 -20.43 7.77 51.16
C ALA A 367 -21.46 8.91 51.12
N THR A 368 -21.54 9.61 50.00
CA THR A 368 -22.73 10.34 49.55
C THR A 368 -23.50 9.47 48.54
N PRO A 369 -24.84 9.38 48.63
CA PRO A 369 -25.62 8.53 47.73
C PRO A 369 -25.89 9.29 46.43
N VAL A 370 -25.44 8.74 45.30
CA VAL A 370 -25.89 9.15 43.97
C VAL A 370 -26.48 7.93 43.26
N THR A 371 -27.68 8.16 42.76
CA THR A 371 -28.61 7.30 42.06
C THR A 371 -28.04 6.65 40.79
N GLY A 372 -28.60 5.49 40.46
CA GLY A 372 -28.11 4.54 39.47
C GLY A 372 -27.92 5.03 38.03
N GLY A 373 -26.92 4.45 37.38
CA GLY A 373 -26.66 4.47 35.94
C GLY A 373 -25.69 3.33 35.60
N GLN A 374 -26.07 2.48 34.66
CA GLN A 374 -25.27 1.35 34.14
C GLN A 374 -23.87 1.79 33.68
N PRO A 375 -22.83 0.94 33.81
CA PRO A 375 -21.52 1.25 33.25
C PRO A 375 -21.57 1.15 31.72
N ALA A 376 -21.29 2.27 31.06
CA ALA A 376 -21.09 2.36 29.63
C ALA A 376 -19.88 1.51 29.20
N GLY A 377 -20.08 0.69 28.17
CA GLY A 377 -19.02 -0.06 27.51
C GLY A 377 -17.91 0.85 27.00
N GLY A 378 -16.67 0.39 27.15
CA GLY A 378 -15.48 1.06 26.68
C GLY A 378 -15.55 1.36 25.17
N ASP A 379 -15.25 2.61 24.83
CA ASP A 379 -15.19 3.16 23.49
C ASP A 379 -14.05 2.50 22.69
N GLN A 380 -14.28 1.28 22.15
CA GLN A 380 -13.51 0.75 21.02
C GLN A 380 -13.92 1.54 19.77
N ARG A 381 -13.42 2.77 19.65
CA ARG A 381 -13.37 3.43 18.33
C ARG A 381 -12.44 2.61 17.46
N THR A 382 -13.01 1.80 16.59
CA THR A 382 -12.33 1.28 15.40
C THR A 382 -11.70 2.47 14.68
N ARG A 383 -10.39 2.67 14.88
CA ARG A 383 -9.62 3.70 14.15
C ARG A 383 -9.71 3.33 12.68
N ARG A 384 -10.22 4.25 11.87
CA ARG A 384 -10.39 4.04 10.44
C ARG A 384 -9.00 3.87 9.78
N PRO A 385 -8.88 3.00 8.77
CA PRO A 385 -7.65 2.85 8.00
C PRO A 385 -7.11 4.18 7.46
N TRP A 386 -5.80 4.28 7.24
CA TRP A 386 -5.12 5.51 6.79
C TRP A 386 -5.65 6.06 5.44
N TRP A 387 -6.28 5.21 4.62
CA TRP A 387 -6.91 5.57 3.35
C TRP A 387 -8.34 6.12 3.48
N GLU A 388 -8.97 6.09 4.66
CA GLU A 388 -10.35 6.53 4.87
C GLU A 388 -10.51 7.96 5.43
N HIS A 389 -9.40 8.69 5.62
CA HIS A 389 -9.40 10.04 6.22
C HIS A 389 -9.37 11.21 5.24
#